data_AF-A0A9D6Y289-F1
#
_entry.id   AF-A0A9D6Y289-F1
#
_cell.length_a   1.000
_cell.length_b   1.000
_cell.length_c   1.000
_cell.angle_alpha   90.00
_cell.angle_beta   90.00
_cell.angle_gamma   90.00
#
_symmetry.space_group_name_H-M   'P 1'
#
loop_
_entity.id
_entity.type
_entity.pdbx_description
1 polymer ?
#
loop_
_entity_poly.entity_id
_entity_poly.type
_entity_poly.pdbx_seq_one_letter_code
_entity_poly.pdbx_strand_id
1 'polypeptide(L)'
;MAKTRLRNFHLPLPEELYRRLRSHAAAAGQPATVVARHAIEAWLRERRRAAVTEAIAAYAAKAAGTLDDLDPALEAASLEHLADEERRAQRRRRSRRR
;
A
#
# COMPACT_ATOMS: atom_id res chain seq x y z
N MET A 1 -25.42 -2.63 -19.21
CA MET A 1 -24.14 -1.90 -19.07
C MET A 1 -24.45 -0.47 -18.64
N ALA A 2 -23.99 -0.04 -17.47
CA ALA A 2 -24.26 1.32 -16.98
C ALA A 2 -23.55 2.34 -17.87
N LYS A 3 -24.32 3.27 -18.46
CA LYS A 3 -23.79 4.32 -19.34
C LYS A 3 -23.02 5.32 -18.45
N THR A 4 -21.69 5.37 -18.59
CA THR A 4 -20.84 6.32 -17.86
C THR A 4 -21.26 7.74 -18.20
N ARG A 5 -21.81 8.47 -17.21
CA ARG A 5 -22.15 9.88 -17.39
C ARG A 5 -20.88 10.71 -17.38
N LEU A 6 -20.45 11.17 -18.55
CA LEU A 6 -19.35 12.12 -18.69
C LEU A 6 -19.84 13.50 -18.21
N ARG A 7 -19.04 14.15 -17.37
CA ARG A 7 -19.26 15.51 -16.88
C ARG A 7 -18.05 16.34 -17.30
N ASN A 8 -18.29 17.52 -17.86
CA ASN A 8 -17.22 18.42 -18.26
C ASN A 8 -16.73 19.19 -17.03
N PHE A 9 -15.41 19.23 -16.86
CA PHE A 9 -14.75 19.97 -15.80
C PHE A 9 -13.74 20.91 -16.45
N HIS A 10 -13.99 22.22 -16.34
CA HIS A 10 -13.09 23.24 -16.88
C HIS A 10 -12.01 23.57 -15.85
N LEU A 11 -10.76 23.23 -16.19
CA LEU A 11 -9.60 23.47 -15.35
C LEU A 11 -8.62 24.38 -16.11
N PRO A 12 -8.56 25.69 -15.80
CA PRO A 12 -7.53 26.55 -16.35
C PRO A 12 -6.16 26.12 -15.81
N LEU A 13 -5.21 25.91 -16.71
CA LEU A 13 -3.85 25.52 -16.36
C LEU A 13 -2.92 26.73 -16.48
N PRO A 14 -1.98 26.92 -15.54
CA PRO A 14 -0.87 27.85 -15.75
C PRO A 14 -0.10 27.51 -17.04
N GLU A 15 0.37 28.53 -17.75
CA GLU A 15 1.02 28.40 -19.06
C GLU A 15 2.13 27.33 -19.07
N GLU A 16 2.98 27.34 -18.04
CA GLU A 16 4.09 26.39 -17.91
C GLU A 16 3.60 24.94 -17.79
N LEU A 17 2.56 24.71 -16.97
CA LEU A 17 1.97 23.38 -16.81
C LEU A 17 1.29 22.92 -18.10
N TYR A 18 0.59 23.83 -18.78
CA TYR A 18 -0.02 23.56 -20.08
C TYR A 18 1.02 23.10 -21.10
N ARG A 19 2.14 23.83 -21.23
CA ARG A 19 3.24 23.49 -22.16
C ARG A 19 3.85 22.13 -21.86
N ARG A 20 4.18 21.87 -20.59
CA ARG A 20 4.75 20.58 -20.15
C ARG A 20 3.82 19.41 -20.44
N LEU A 21 2.53 19.56 -20.13
CA LEU A 21 1.53 18.53 -20.40
C LEU A 21 1.38 18.28 -21.92
N ARG A 22 1.32 19.35 -22.72
CA ARG A 22 1.22 19.26 -24.19
C ARG A 22 2.45 18.59 -24.79
N SER A 23 3.65 18.96 -24.35
CA SER A 23 4.91 18.35 -24.79
C SER A 23 4.93 16.85 -24.47
N HIS A 24 4.55 16.46 -23.25
CA HIS A 24 4.54 15.07 -22.84
C HIS A 24 3.51 14.26 -23.63
N ALA A 25 2.31 14.81 -23.83
CA ALA A 25 1.26 14.19 -24.60
C ALA A 25 1.67 13.99 -26.08
N ALA A 26 2.33 14.99 -26.67
CA ALA A 26 2.87 14.90 -28.02
C ALA A 26 3.93 13.79 -28.14
N ALA A 27 4.89 13.74 -27.20
CA ALA A 27 5.92 12.71 -27.16
C ALA A 27 5.33 11.30 -26.98
N ALA A 28 4.25 11.17 -26.22
CA ALA A 28 3.54 9.91 -26.01
C ALA A 28 2.56 9.54 -27.14
N GLY A 29 2.35 10.41 -28.14
CA GLY A 29 1.36 10.20 -29.20
C GLY A 29 -0.09 10.15 -28.69
N GLN A 30 -0.39 10.82 -27.57
CA GLN A 30 -1.69 10.78 -26.91
C GLN A 30 -2.33 12.18 -26.81
N PRO A 31 -3.67 12.30 -26.78
CA PRO A 31 -4.32 13.57 -26.49
C PRO A 31 -3.99 14.06 -25.08
N ALA A 32 -3.67 15.34 -24.93
CA ALA A 32 -3.33 15.94 -23.64
C ALA A 32 -4.42 15.78 -22.57
N THR A 33 -5.69 15.72 -23.00
CA THR A 33 -6.84 15.48 -22.11
C THR A 33 -6.87 14.05 -21.56
N VAL A 34 -6.38 13.07 -22.31
CA VAL A 34 -6.24 11.67 -21.86
C VAL A 34 -5.13 11.57 -20.83
N VAL A 35 -3.97 12.18 -21.12
CA VAL A 35 -2.85 12.25 -20.17
C VAL A 35 -3.26 12.94 -18.87
N ALA A 36 -3.96 14.07 -18.96
CA ALA A 36 -4.45 14.79 -17.78
C ALA A 36 -5.41 13.94 -16.94
N ARG A 37 -6.37 13.27 -17.59
CA ARG A 37 -7.32 12.39 -16.89
C ARG A 37 -6.60 11.26 -16.17
N HIS A 38 -5.66 10.60 -16.83
CA HIS A 38 -4.85 9.54 -16.22
C HIS A 38 -4.02 10.06 -15.05
N ALA A 39 -3.41 11.23 -15.17
CA ALA A 39 -2.64 11.85 -14.09
C ALA A 39 -3.53 12.12 -12.86
N ILE A 40 -4.73 12.69 -13.07
CA ILE A 40 -5.69 12.95 -12.00
C ILE A 40 -6.17 11.65 -11.35
N GLU A 41 -6.53 10.64 -12.14
CA GLU A 41 -6.95 9.34 -11.61
C GLU A 41 -5.85 8.65 -10.81
N ALA A 42 -4.61 8.66 -11.31
CA ALA A 42 -3.47 8.10 -10.61
C ALA A 42 -3.22 8.82 -9.27
N TRP A 43 -3.26 10.16 -9.29
CA TRP A 43 -3.09 10.97 -8.08
C TRP A 43 -4.19 10.71 -7.05
N LEU A 44 -5.46 10.66 -7.46
CA LEU A 44 -6.58 10.37 -6.56
C LEU A 44 -6.47 8.97 -5.95
N ARG A 45 -6.08 7.97 -6.75
CA ARG A 45 -5.86 6.61 -6.27
C ARG A 45 -4.75 6.56 -5.23
N GLU A 46 -3.65 7.26 -5.47
CA GLU A 46 -2.53 7.32 -4.55
C GLU A 46 -2.91 8.04 -3.26
N ARG A 47 -3.62 9.17 -3.35
CA ARG A 47 -4.11 9.90 -2.17
C ARG A 47 -5.03 9.04 -1.30
N ARG A 48 -5.87 8.21 -1.91
CA ARG A 48 -6.73 7.26 -1.19
C ARG A 48 -5.91 6.17 -0.51
N ARG A 49 -4.91 5.60 -1.19
CA ARG A 49 -4.00 4.59 -0.60
C ARG A 49 -3.29 5.15 0.61
N ALA A 50 -2.67 6.33 0.48
CA ALA A 50 -2.01 7.02 1.58
C ALA A 50 -2.94 7.23 2.77
N ALA A 51 -4.18 7.72 2.54
CA ALA A 51 -5.15 7.93 3.60
C ALA A 51 -5.55 6.63 4.32
N VAL A 52 -5.70 5.52 3.58
CA VAL A 52 -5.98 4.21 4.18
C VAL A 52 -4.79 3.72 5.01
N THR A 53 -3.58 3.85 4.49
CA THR A 53 -2.35 3.49 5.22
C THR A 53 -2.20 4.29 6.50
N GLU A 54 -2.44 5.61 6.46
CA GLU A 54 -2.44 6.49 7.64
C GLU A 54 -3.49 6.05 8.66
N ALA A 55 -4.70 5.73 8.21
CA ALA A 55 -5.78 5.26 9.10
C ALA A 55 -5.44 3.92 9.77
N ILE A 56 -4.88 2.97 9.02
CA ILE A 56 -4.43 1.68 9.55
C ILE A 56 -3.31 1.89 10.58
N ALA A 57 -2.31 2.74 10.26
CA ALA A 57 -1.21 3.02 11.18
C ALA A 57 -1.70 3.68 12.48
N ALA A 58 -2.64 4.63 12.38
CA ALA A 58 -3.25 5.26 13.55
C ALA A 58 -4.05 4.27 14.40
N TYR A 59 -4.81 3.36 13.75
CA TYR A 59 -5.52 2.30 14.45
C TYR A 59 -4.54 1.35 15.15
N ALA A 60 -3.52 0.85 14.45
CA ALA A 60 -2.53 -0.07 15.00
C ALA A 60 -1.79 0.55 16.19
N ALA A 61 -1.39 1.82 16.09
CA ALA A 61 -0.76 2.52 17.21
C ALA A 61 -1.67 2.64 18.44
N LYS A 62 -2.99 2.76 18.24
CA LYS A 62 -3.98 2.79 19.32
C LYS A 62 -4.27 1.39 19.89
N ALA A 63 -4.28 0.38 19.04
CA ALA A 63 -4.59 -1.00 19.40
C ALA A 63 -3.36 -1.77 19.94
N ALA A 64 -2.14 -1.26 19.76
CA ALA A 64 -0.92 -1.92 20.19
C ALA A 64 -0.99 -2.32 21.68
N GLY A 65 -0.73 -3.60 21.96
CA GLY A 65 -0.79 -4.17 23.29
C GLY A 65 -2.21 -4.40 23.86
N THR A 66 -3.27 -4.15 23.09
CA THR A 66 -4.64 -4.57 23.44
C THR A 66 -4.93 -5.96 22.87
N LEU A 67 -6.10 -6.52 23.20
CA LEU A 67 -6.58 -7.80 22.65
C LEU A 67 -6.87 -7.74 21.14
N ASP A 68 -6.95 -6.53 20.54
CA ASP A 68 -7.09 -6.38 19.08
C ASP A 68 -5.74 -6.52 18.35
N ASP A 69 -4.62 -6.44 19.09
CA ASP A 69 -3.25 -6.61 18.60
C ASP A 69 -2.64 -7.95 19.04
N LEU A 70 -2.90 -8.37 20.28
CA LEU A 70 -2.40 -9.60 20.87
C LEU A 70 -3.44 -10.73 20.77
N ASP A 71 -3.05 -11.85 20.17
CA ASP A 71 -3.83 -13.10 20.12
C ASP A 71 -3.19 -14.14 21.05
N PRO A 72 -3.75 -14.37 22.26
CA PRO A 72 -3.17 -15.29 23.24
C PRO A 72 -3.02 -16.73 22.75
N ALA A 73 -3.92 -17.18 21.87
CA ALA A 73 -3.83 -18.54 21.32
C ALA A 73 -2.65 -18.66 20.34
N LEU A 74 -2.44 -17.62 19.53
CA LEU A 74 -1.31 -17.55 18.61
C LEU A 74 0.03 -17.39 19.34
N GLU A 75 0.06 -16.62 20.43
CA GLU A 75 1.24 -16.48 21.28
C GLU A 75 1.63 -17.80 21.94
N ALA A 76 0.66 -18.51 22.52
CA ALA A 76 0.88 -19.83 23.12
C ALA A 76 1.44 -20.83 22.10
N ALA A 77 0.83 -20.91 20.92
CA ALA A 77 1.30 -21.76 19.83
C ALA A 77 2.72 -21.39 19.38
N SER A 78 3.06 -20.10 19.36
CA SER A 78 4.40 -19.62 19.00
C SER A 78 5.47 -20.05 20.02
N LEU A 79 5.16 -19.98 21.31
CA LEU A 79 6.06 -20.44 22.37
C LEU A 79 6.31 -21.96 22.29
N GLU A 80 5.27 -22.75 22.06
CA GLU A 80 5.39 -24.20 21.85
C GLU A 80 6.32 -24.53 20.67
N HIS A 81 6.12 -23.84 19.55
CA HIS A 81 6.94 -24.02 18.35
C HIS A 81 8.41 -23.65 18.59
N LEU A 82 8.69 -22.52 19.22
CA LEU A 82 10.05 -22.09 19.55
C LEU A 82 10.76 -23.08 20.48
N ALA A 83 10.04 -23.60 21.48
CA ALA A 83 10.59 -24.60 22.38
C ALA A 83 10.94 -25.91 21.64
N ASP A 84 10.14 -26.31 20.66
CA ASP A 84 10.44 -27.46 19.80
C ASP A 84 11.67 -27.25 18.92
N GLU A 85 11.79 -26.08 18.29
CA GLU A 85 12.96 -25.73 17.47
C GLU A 85 14.24 -25.70 18.31
N GLU A 86 14.18 -25.16 19.53
CA GLU A 86 15.32 -25.19 20.44
C GLU A 86 15.72 -26.62 20.82
N ARG A 87 14.74 -27.47 21.18
CA ARG A 87 14.99 -28.90 21.46
C ARG A 87 15.68 -29.58 20.28
N ARG A 88 15.22 -29.33 19.05
CA ARG A 88 15.83 -29.89 17.82
C ARG A 88 17.26 -29.36 17.62
N ALA A 89 17.50 -28.07 17.82
CA ALA A 89 18.82 -27.47 17.70
C ALA A 89 19.80 -28.05 18.72
N GLN A 90 19.38 -28.23 19.97
CA GLN A 90 20.19 -28.85 21.02
C GLN A 90 20.55 -30.31 20.67
N ARG A 91 19.60 -31.09 20.16
CA ARG A 91 19.85 -32.47 19.68
C ARG A 91 20.92 -32.50 18.58
N ARG A 92 20.82 -31.61 17.59
CA ARG A 92 21.81 -31.49 16.50
C ARG A 92 23.21 -31.10 17.00
N ARG A 93 23.30 -30.22 18.00
CA ARG A 93 24.59 -29.83 18.61
C ARG A 93 25.23 -31.00 19.35
N ARG A 94 24.44 -31.79 20.07
CA ARG A 94 24.91 -32.98 20.79
C ARG A 94 25.39 -34.08 19.85
N SER A 95 24.69 -34.30 18.73
CA SER A 95 25.10 -35.31 17.74
C SER A 95 26.36 -34.94 16.94
N ARG A 96 26.73 -33.65 16.87
CA ARG A 96 27.97 -33.18 16.22
C ARG A 96 29.21 -33.20 17.13
N ARG A 97 29.02 -33.37 18.44
CA ARG A 97 30.08 -33.44 19.44
C ARG A 97 30.48 -34.87 19.81
N ARG A 98 29.77 -35.86 19.28
CA ARG A 98 30.10 -37.29 19.34
C ARG A 98 30.64 -37.71 17.99
#